data_AF-A0A6P6CG71-F1
#
_entry.id   AF-A0A6P6CG71-F1
#
_cell.length_a   1.000
_cell.length_b   1.000
_cell.length_c   1.000
_cell.angle_alpha   90.00
_cell.angle_beta   90.00
_cell.angle_gamma   90.00
#
_symmetry.space_group_name_H-M   'P 1'
#
loop_
_entity.id
_entity.type
_entity.pdbx_description
1 polymer ?
#
loop_
_entity_poly.entity_id
_entity_poly.type
_entity_poly.pdbx_seq_one_letter_code
_entity_poly.pdbx_strand_id
1 'polypeptide(L)'
;MPGSEMFSFPYRVKAAQTELGQQILADFEEAFPSQGTKRPGGPSNVLRDACLVANILDPRIKQDIIKKFIKQHLSEYLVLFQENQDVAWLDKIDRRYAWIKRQLVDYEEKYGRMFPREWYMTERIAVEFCHVTRTELAKIMRTRAKEIEVKLLLFAIQRTTNFEGFLAKRFSGCTLTDGTLPKKPKAPDNPFHGIVSKCFEPHLYVYIESQDKNLGELIDRFVADFKAQGPPKPNTDEGGAVLPSCADLFVYYKKCMVQCSQLSTGEPMIALTTIFQKYLREYAWKILSGNLPKTTSSSGGLTISSLLKEKEGSEVAKFTLEELCLICSILSTAEYCLATTQQLEEKLKEKVDVSLIERINLTGEMDTFSTVISSSIQLLVQDLDAACDPALTAMSKMQWQNVEHVGDQSPYVTSVILHIKQNVPIIRDNLASTRKYFTQFCIKFANSFIPKFITHLFKCKPISMVGAEQLLLDTHSLKMVLLDLPSIGSQVVRKAPASYTKIVVKGMTRAEMILKVVMAPHEPSVVFVDNYIKLLTDCNTETFQKILDMKGLKRSEQSCMLELFRQRLPTPPSGPEGSSSLSLLAPTPEQESSRIRKLEKLIKKRL
;
A
#
# COMPACT_ATOMS: atom_id res chain seq x y z
N MET A 1 -41.06 45.04 -65.22
CA MET A 1 -40.65 44.49 -63.91
C MET A 1 -41.04 43.01 -63.85
N PRO A 2 -40.10 42.06 -63.92
CA PRO A 2 -40.38 40.62 -63.80
C PRO A 2 -40.01 40.03 -62.43
N GLY A 3 -39.87 40.87 -61.39
CA GLY A 3 -39.30 40.45 -60.09
C GLY A 3 -40.30 39.89 -59.06
N SER A 4 -41.60 40.16 -59.17
CA SER A 4 -42.57 39.89 -58.09
C SER A 4 -43.05 38.44 -57.98
N GLU A 5 -43.16 37.71 -59.09
CA GLU A 5 -43.59 36.29 -59.06
C GLU A 5 -42.48 35.35 -58.58
N MET A 6 -41.21 35.67 -58.86
CA MET A 6 -40.05 34.86 -58.47
C MET A 6 -39.84 34.79 -56.96
N PHE A 7 -40.22 35.83 -56.20
CA PHE A 7 -40.17 35.80 -54.73
C PHE A 7 -41.32 35.00 -54.10
N SER A 8 -42.41 34.70 -54.82
CA SER A 8 -43.57 33.95 -54.29
C SER A 8 -43.39 32.43 -54.36
N PHE A 9 -42.60 31.95 -55.32
CA PHE A 9 -42.42 30.52 -55.59
C PHE A 9 -41.75 29.76 -54.42
N PRO A 10 -40.67 30.27 -53.79
CA PRO A 10 -40.08 29.62 -52.61
C PRO A 10 -41.06 29.49 -51.43
N TYR A 11 -41.93 30.48 -51.22
CA TYR A 11 -42.95 30.42 -50.17
C TYR A 11 -44.04 29.39 -50.48
N ARG A 12 -44.48 29.29 -51.74
CA ARG A 12 -45.44 28.27 -52.18
C ARG A 12 -44.87 26.85 -52.07
N VAL A 13 -43.61 26.66 -52.44
CA VAL A 13 -42.91 25.37 -52.27
C VAL A 13 -42.82 25.00 -50.78
N LYS A 14 -42.45 25.95 -49.91
CA LYS A 14 -42.35 25.70 -48.47
C LYS A 14 -43.72 25.41 -47.82
N ALA A 15 -44.78 26.07 -48.26
CA ALA A 15 -46.15 25.79 -47.82
C ALA A 15 -46.58 24.37 -48.23
N ALA A 16 -46.36 23.98 -49.49
CA ALA A 16 -46.68 22.64 -49.98
C ALA A 16 -45.85 21.54 -49.27
N GLN A 17 -44.57 21.79 -49.00
CA GLN A 17 -43.73 20.88 -48.21
C GLN A 17 -44.25 20.69 -46.78
N THR A 18 -44.79 21.76 -46.17
CA THR A 18 -45.35 21.72 -44.82
C THR A 18 -46.67 20.94 -44.79
N GLU A 19 -47.56 21.21 -45.75
CA GLU A 19 -48.84 20.51 -45.90
C GLU A 19 -48.62 19.01 -46.16
N LEU A 20 -47.71 18.67 -47.08
CA LEU A 20 -47.35 17.28 -47.36
C LEU A 20 -46.75 16.59 -46.13
N GLY A 21 -45.92 17.30 -45.36
CA GLY A 21 -45.40 16.80 -44.09
C GLY A 21 -46.48 16.49 -43.06
N GLN A 22 -47.48 17.36 -42.93
CA GLN A 22 -48.64 17.15 -42.05
C GLN A 22 -49.49 15.97 -42.50
N GLN A 23 -49.72 15.83 -43.81
CA GLN A 23 -50.46 14.71 -44.38
C GLN A 23 -49.76 13.39 -44.10
N ILE A 24 -48.44 13.30 -44.34
CA ILE A 24 -47.65 12.08 -44.02
C ILE A 24 -47.78 11.74 -42.54
N LEU A 25 -47.68 12.72 -41.64
CA LEU A 25 -47.83 12.47 -40.20
C LEU A 25 -49.23 11.95 -39.83
N ALA A 26 -50.28 12.47 -40.48
CA ALA A 26 -51.65 12.00 -40.29
C ALA A 26 -51.85 10.57 -40.80
N ASP A 27 -51.32 10.23 -41.98
CA ASP A 27 -51.38 8.89 -42.56
C ASP A 27 -50.68 7.85 -41.65
N PHE A 28 -49.53 8.22 -41.08
CA PHE A 28 -48.84 7.39 -40.10
C PHE A 28 -49.64 7.22 -38.80
N GLU A 29 -50.35 8.26 -38.36
CA GLU A 29 -51.18 8.21 -37.16
C GLU A 29 -52.45 7.37 -37.36
N GLU A 30 -53.02 7.38 -38.56
CA GLU A 30 -54.12 6.48 -38.94
C GLU A 30 -53.66 5.03 -39.04
N ALA A 31 -52.49 4.79 -39.65
CA ALA A 31 -51.93 3.45 -39.78
C ALA A 31 -51.47 2.85 -38.45
N PHE A 32 -50.99 3.71 -37.53
CA PHE A 32 -50.44 3.32 -36.23
C PHE A 32 -51.04 4.16 -35.09
N PRO A 33 -52.31 3.93 -34.75
CA PRO A 33 -53.01 4.73 -33.75
C PRO A 33 -52.43 4.53 -32.34
N SER A 34 -52.22 5.64 -31.63
CA SER A 34 -51.62 5.69 -30.28
C SER A 34 -52.45 5.02 -29.18
N GLN A 35 -53.75 4.80 -29.43
CA GLN A 35 -54.69 4.18 -28.50
C GLN A 35 -55.35 3.01 -29.22
N GLY A 36 -55.55 1.90 -28.51
CA GLY A 36 -56.10 0.63 -29.02
C GLY A 36 -57.57 0.67 -29.49
N THR A 37 -58.05 1.82 -29.96
CA THR A 37 -59.40 2.05 -30.47
C THR A 37 -59.57 1.58 -31.93
N LYS A 38 -58.48 1.36 -32.68
CA LYS A 38 -58.48 0.79 -34.04
C LYS A 38 -57.36 -0.23 -34.22
N ARG A 39 -57.58 -1.27 -35.05
CA ARG A 39 -56.50 -2.20 -35.45
C ARG A 39 -55.49 -1.44 -36.32
N PRO A 40 -54.18 -1.57 -36.09
CA PRO A 40 -53.17 -0.94 -36.93
C PRO A 40 -53.29 -1.45 -38.37
N GLY A 41 -53.23 -0.52 -39.34
CA GLY A 41 -53.40 -0.79 -40.77
C GLY A 41 -52.28 -1.64 -41.38
N GLY A 42 -51.18 -1.83 -40.64
CA GLY A 42 -50.03 -2.64 -41.08
C GLY A 42 -49.11 -1.92 -42.06
N PRO A 43 -48.08 -2.61 -42.59
CA PRO A 43 -47.18 -2.04 -43.58
C PRO A 43 -47.91 -1.77 -44.90
N SER A 44 -47.67 -0.60 -45.50
CA SER A 44 -48.27 -0.20 -46.79
C SER A 44 -47.21 0.36 -47.73
N ASN A 45 -47.37 0.10 -49.03
CA ASN A 45 -46.53 0.71 -50.06
C ASN A 45 -46.64 2.24 -50.05
N VAL A 46 -47.82 2.79 -49.72
CA VAL A 46 -48.03 4.24 -49.60
C VAL A 46 -47.16 4.82 -48.48
N LEU A 47 -47.11 4.16 -47.32
CA LEU A 47 -46.28 4.60 -46.19
C LEU A 47 -44.78 4.47 -46.49
N ARG A 48 -44.39 3.44 -47.24
CA ARG A 48 -43.00 3.28 -47.70
C ARG A 48 -42.60 4.44 -48.61
N ASP A 49 -43.44 4.77 -49.59
CA ASP A 49 -43.14 5.86 -50.52
C ASP A 49 -43.20 7.21 -49.79
N ALA A 50 -44.10 7.38 -48.80
CA ALA A 50 -44.13 8.53 -47.91
C ALA A 50 -42.84 8.69 -47.07
N CYS A 51 -42.19 7.59 -46.64
CA CYS A 51 -40.87 7.66 -45.99
C CYS A 51 -39.79 8.25 -46.91
N LEU A 52 -39.83 7.94 -48.22
CA LEU A 52 -38.88 8.49 -49.19
C LEU A 52 -39.08 10.00 -49.35
N VAL A 53 -40.34 10.45 -49.34
CA VAL A 53 -40.68 11.88 -49.35
C VAL A 53 -40.22 12.55 -48.05
N ALA A 54 -40.45 11.93 -46.89
CA ALA A 54 -40.04 12.45 -45.58
C ALA A 54 -38.52 12.62 -45.42
N ASN A 55 -37.70 11.90 -46.19
CA ASN A 55 -36.24 12.10 -46.23
C ASN A 55 -35.83 13.44 -46.88
N ILE A 56 -36.68 14.02 -47.74
CA ILE A 56 -36.41 15.25 -48.49
C ILE A 56 -37.05 16.48 -47.81
N LEU A 57 -38.13 16.26 -47.06
CA LEU A 57 -38.81 17.28 -46.27
C LEU A 57 -37.99 17.72 -45.04
N ASP A 58 -38.57 18.58 -44.21
CA ASP A 58 -37.97 18.99 -42.93
C ASP A 58 -37.61 17.74 -42.09
N PRO A 59 -36.35 17.60 -41.62
CA PRO A 59 -35.91 16.47 -40.81
C PRO A 59 -36.78 16.19 -39.58
N ARG A 60 -37.51 17.17 -39.07
CA ARG A 60 -38.47 17.02 -37.95
C ARG A 60 -39.55 16.00 -38.26
N ILE A 61 -40.07 15.98 -39.50
CA ILE A 61 -41.13 15.05 -39.90
C ILE A 61 -40.63 13.61 -39.77
N LYS A 62 -39.43 13.33 -40.28
CA LYS A 62 -38.77 12.04 -40.12
C LYS A 62 -38.57 11.68 -38.65
N GLN A 63 -38.07 12.61 -37.83
CA GLN A 63 -37.89 12.37 -36.39
C GLN A 63 -39.20 12.06 -35.67
N ASP A 64 -40.29 12.75 -36.01
CA ASP A 64 -41.60 12.53 -35.41
C ASP A 64 -42.19 11.17 -35.80
N ILE A 65 -42.08 10.76 -37.07
CA ILE A 65 -42.48 9.42 -37.53
C ILE A 65 -41.73 8.34 -36.75
N ILE A 66 -40.40 8.46 -36.69
CA ILE A 66 -39.53 7.52 -35.98
C ILE A 66 -39.95 7.43 -34.51
N LYS A 67 -40.10 8.58 -33.83
CA LYS A 67 -40.45 8.63 -32.41
C LYS A 67 -41.83 8.06 -32.11
N LYS A 68 -42.85 8.43 -32.89
CA LYS A 68 -44.21 7.90 -32.73
C LYS A 68 -44.25 6.40 -32.96
N PHE A 69 -43.60 5.91 -34.02
CA PHE A 69 -43.56 4.49 -34.35
C PHE A 69 -42.88 3.67 -33.24
N ILE A 70 -41.71 4.11 -32.75
CA ILE A 70 -41.00 3.41 -31.67
C ILE A 70 -41.84 3.39 -30.39
N LYS A 71 -42.43 4.53 -30.01
CA LYS A 71 -43.30 4.61 -28.83
C LYS A 71 -44.47 3.64 -28.92
N GLN A 72 -45.10 3.53 -30.09
CA GLN A 72 -46.18 2.58 -30.32
C GLN A 72 -45.70 1.12 -30.21
N HIS A 73 -44.55 0.80 -30.81
CA HIS A 73 -43.95 -0.54 -30.74
C HIS A 73 -43.59 -0.98 -29.32
N LEU A 74 -43.18 -0.03 -28.46
CA LEU A 74 -42.81 -0.29 -27.07
C LEU A 74 -43.99 -0.15 -26.08
N SER A 75 -45.20 0.16 -26.56
CA SER A 75 -46.37 0.36 -25.69
C SER A 75 -46.74 -0.89 -24.89
N GLU A 76 -46.70 -2.07 -25.51
CA GLU A 76 -46.95 -3.36 -24.84
C GLU A 76 -45.90 -3.64 -23.75
N TYR A 77 -44.62 -3.33 -24.02
CA TYR A 77 -43.55 -3.47 -23.04
C TYR A 77 -43.79 -2.64 -21.78
N LEU A 78 -44.24 -1.39 -21.97
CA LEU A 78 -44.56 -0.47 -20.88
C LEU A 78 -45.72 -0.95 -20.01
N VAL A 79 -46.58 -1.86 -20.49
CA VAL A 79 -47.67 -2.45 -19.70
C VAL A 79 -47.22 -3.74 -19.02
N LEU A 80 -46.51 -4.61 -19.76
CA LEU A 80 -46.07 -5.91 -19.25
C LEU A 80 -45.07 -5.80 -18.11
N PHE A 81 -44.21 -4.78 -18.12
CA PHE A 81 -43.10 -4.65 -17.18
C PHE A 81 -43.21 -3.41 -16.26
N GLN A 82 -44.44 -3.00 -15.96
CA GLN A 82 -44.73 -1.97 -14.96
C GLN A 82 -44.25 -2.39 -13.57
N GLU A 83 -44.00 -1.41 -12.71
CA GLU A 83 -43.46 -1.60 -11.36
C GLU A 83 -44.27 -2.56 -10.47
N ASN A 84 -45.60 -2.60 -10.65
CA ASN A 84 -46.50 -3.48 -9.90
C ASN A 84 -46.58 -4.92 -10.43
N GLN A 85 -45.90 -5.23 -11.54
CA GLN A 85 -45.94 -6.57 -12.15
C GLN A 85 -44.81 -7.45 -11.60
N ASP A 86 -45.13 -8.66 -11.16
CA ASP A 86 -44.12 -9.63 -10.67
C ASP A 86 -43.08 -10.01 -11.72
N VAL A 87 -43.39 -9.85 -13.00
CA VAL A 87 -42.46 -10.12 -14.12
C VAL A 87 -41.45 -9.00 -14.34
N ALA A 88 -41.64 -7.84 -13.70
CA ALA A 88 -40.79 -6.68 -13.82
C ALA A 88 -39.55 -6.73 -12.90
N TRP A 89 -39.58 -7.60 -11.88
CA TRP A 89 -38.50 -7.73 -10.90
C TRP A 89 -37.22 -8.35 -11.47
N LEU A 90 -36.10 -8.18 -10.76
CA LEU A 90 -34.75 -8.53 -11.19
C LEU A 90 -34.55 -10.03 -11.45
N ASP A 91 -35.27 -10.88 -10.72
CA ASP A 91 -35.20 -12.35 -10.85
C ASP A 91 -35.64 -12.82 -12.25
N LYS A 92 -36.48 -12.04 -12.92
CA LYS A 92 -37.03 -12.30 -14.25
C LYS A 92 -36.51 -11.35 -15.31
N ILE A 93 -35.39 -10.66 -15.08
CA ILE A 93 -34.82 -9.67 -16.00
C ILE A 93 -34.62 -10.20 -17.44
N ASP A 94 -34.32 -11.50 -17.58
CA ASP A 94 -34.21 -12.18 -18.87
C ASP A 94 -35.47 -12.06 -19.74
N ARG A 95 -36.65 -11.96 -19.11
CA ARG A 95 -37.93 -11.80 -19.84
C ARG A 95 -37.96 -10.48 -20.62
N ARG A 96 -37.36 -9.41 -20.09
CA ARG A 96 -37.23 -8.11 -20.79
C ARG A 96 -36.39 -8.28 -22.06
N TYR A 97 -35.25 -8.95 -21.93
CA TYR A 97 -34.33 -9.18 -23.05
C TYR A 97 -34.87 -10.18 -24.08
N ALA A 98 -35.60 -11.20 -23.65
CA ALA A 98 -36.28 -12.14 -24.54
C ALA A 98 -37.46 -11.46 -25.27
N TRP A 99 -38.16 -10.54 -24.61
CA TRP A 99 -39.24 -9.76 -25.23
C TRP A 99 -38.70 -8.91 -26.38
N ILE A 100 -37.67 -8.08 -26.14
CA ILE A 100 -37.13 -7.21 -27.20
C ILE A 100 -36.53 -8.02 -28.35
N LYS A 101 -35.85 -9.14 -28.07
CA LYS A 101 -35.31 -10.00 -29.14
C LYS A 101 -36.40 -10.50 -30.09
N ARG A 102 -37.54 -10.93 -29.56
CA ARG A 102 -38.70 -11.35 -30.37
C ARG A 102 -39.29 -10.17 -31.14
N GLN A 103 -39.47 -9.03 -30.48
CA GLN A 103 -40.01 -7.83 -31.12
C GLN A 103 -39.15 -7.29 -32.26
N LEU A 104 -37.82 -7.40 -32.15
CA LEU A 104 -36.92 -7.02 -33.24
C LEU A 104 -37.04 -7.96 -34.45
N VAL A 105 -37.28 -9.25 -34.23
CA VAL A 105 -37.54 -10.22 -35.32
C VAL A 105 -38.89 -9.92 -35.99
N ASP A 106 -39.94 -9.77 -35.18
CA ASP A 106 -41.28 -9.42 -35.67
C ASP A 106 -41.27 -8.11 -36.48
N TYR A 107 -40.48 -7.12 -36.04
CA TYR A 107 -40.28 -5.86 -36.76
C TYR A 107 -39.60 -6.08 -38.11
N GLU A 108 -38.50 -6.83 -38.15
CA GLU A 108 -37.74 -7.10 -39.38
C GLU A 108 -38.61 -7.83 -40.42
N GLU A 109 -39.44 -8.78 -39.99
CA GLU A 109 -40.35 -9.54 -40.85
C GLU A 109 -41.49 -8.68 -41.40
N LYS A 110 -42.16 -7.89 -40.54
CA LYS A 110 -43.38 -7.15 -40.91
C LYS A 110 -43.10 -5.79 -41.53
N TYR A 111 -42.14 -5.03 -40.99
CA TYR A 111 -41.93 -3.61 -41.29
C TYR A 111 -40.56 -3.30 -41.91
N GLY A 112 -39.64 -4.26 -41.94
CA GLY A 112 -38.26 -4.03 -42.41
C GLY A 112 -38.12 -3.55 -43.85
N ARG A 113 -39.14 -3.76 -44.71
CA ARG A 113 -39.18 -3.24 -46.09
C ARG A 113 -39.91 -1.90 -46.24
N MET A 114 -40.59 -1.44 -45.20
CA MET A 114 -41.36 -0.19 -45.22
C MET A 114 -40.48 1.02 -44.95
N PHE A 115 -39.54 0.91 -44.01
CA PHE A 115 -38.66 2.01 -43.66
C PHE A 115 -37.34 1.95 -44.44
N PRO A 116 -36.77 3.10 -44.84
CA PRO A 116 -35.45 3.14 -45.44
C PRO A 116 -34.36 2.63 -44.47
N ARG A 117 -33.37 1.89 -44.99
CA ARG A 117 -32.33 1.23 -44.17
C ARG A 117 -31.50 2.23 -43.36
N GLU A 118 -31.27 3.41 -43.93
CA GLU A 118 -30.54 4.51 -43.32
C GLU A 118 -31.28 5.18 -42.16
N TRP A 119 -32.52 4.79 -41.87
CA TRP A 119 -33.23 5.23 -40.67
C TRP A 119 -32.78 4.44 -39.43
N TYR A 120 -32.13 3.28 -39.63
CA TYR A 120 -31.63 2.40 -38.57
C TYR A 120 -32.71 2.02 -37.54
N MET A 121 -33.94 1.82 -38.00
CA MET A 121 -35.11 1.63 -37.12
C MET A 121 -34.96 0.48 -36.12
N THR A 122 -34.45 -0.68 -36.54
CA THR A 122 -34.20 -1.82 -35.64
C THR A 122 -33.26 -1.43 -34.49
N GLU A 123 -32.20 -0.68 -34.79
CA GLU A 123 -31.25 -0.21 -33.78
C GLU A 123 -31.90 0.85 -32.87
N ARG A 124 -32.67 1.79 -33.42
CA ARG A 124 -33.39 2.81 -32.65
C ARG A 124 -34.42 2.21 -31.68
N ILE A 125 -35.14 1.17 -32.11
CA ILE A 125 -36.08 0.44 -31.24
C ILE A 125 -35.32 -0.20 -30.07
N ALA A 126 -34.16 -0.82 -30.34
CA ALA A 126 -33.33 -1.43 -29.31
C ALA A 126 -32.77 -0.38 -28.33
N VAL A 127 -32.32 0.77 -28.83
CA VAL A 127 -31.80 1.89 -28.02
C VAL A 127 -32.89 2.46 -27.12
N GLU A 128 -34.08 2.77 -27.66
CA GLU A 128 -35.19 3.30 -26.86
C GLU A 128 -35.66 2.29 -25.82
N PHE A 129 -35.73 1.00 -26.17
CA PHE A 129 -35.99 -0.07 -25.21
C PHE A 129 -34.97 -0.04 -24.06
N CYS A 130 -33.68 0.15 -24.34
CA CYS A 130 -32.65 0.23 -23.31
C CYS A 130 -32.86 1.44 -22.38
N HIS A 131 -33.17 2.62 -22.93
CA HIS A 131 -33.42 3.82 -22.14
C HIS A 131 -34.64 3.67 -21.22
N VAL A 132 -35.74 3.14 -21.75
CA VAL A 132 -36.94 2.84 -20.96
C VAL A 132 -36.62 1.81 -19.88
N THR A 133 -35.96 0.70 -20.25
CA THR A 133 -35.59 -0.37 -19.32
C THR A 133 -34.71 0.14 -18.18
N ARG A 134 -33.69 0.95 -18.49
CA ARG A 134 -32.81 1.56 -17.48
C ARG A 134 -33.62 2.40 -16.49
N THR A 135 -34.54 3.21 -17.00
CA THR A 135 -35.37 4.10 -16.19
C THR A 135 -36.31 3.32 -15.27
N GLU A 136 -36.99 2.31 -15.80
CA GLU A 136 -37.92 1.49 -15.03
C GLU A 136 -37.21 0.60 -14.01
N LEU A 137 -36.09 -0.03 -14.38
CA LEU A 137 -35.26 -0.79 -13.43
C LEU A 137 -34.74 0.11 -12.31
N ALA A 138 -34.29 1.33 -12.62
CA ALA A 138 -33.84 2.28 -11.60
C ALA A 138 -34.96 2.68 -10.63
N LYS A 139 -36.23 2.75 -11.07
CA LYS A 139 -37.37 3.01 -10.19
C LYS A 139 -37.66 1.80 -9.29
N ILE A 140 -37.84 0.63 -9.91
CA ILE A 140 -38.16 -0.62 -9.23
C ILE A 140 -37.12 -0.97 -8.14
N MET A 141 -35.82 -0.83 -8.45
CA MET A 141 -34.75 -1.08 -7.49
C MET A 141 -34.75 -0.07 -6.33
N ARG A 142 -35.09 1.20 -6.58
CA ARG A 142 -35.20 2.21 -5.52
C ARG A 142 -36.35 1.89 -4.56
N THR A 143 -37.52 1.49 -5.09
CA THR A 143 -38.70 1.17 -4.28
C THR A 143 -38.47 -0.08 -3.42
N ARG A 144 -37.84 -1.11 -3.98
CA ARG A 144 -37.62 -2.42 -3.34
C ARG A 144 -36.17 -2.64 -2.92
N ALA A 145 -35.44 -1.57 -2.58
CA ALA A 145 -34.00 -1.61 -2.31
C ALA A 145 -33.62 -2.65 -1.22
N LYS A 146 -34.48 -2.83 -0.21
CA LYS A 146 -34.27 -3.78 0.91
C LYS A 146 -34.36 -5.25 0.50
N GLU A 147 -35.00 -5.55 -0.63
CA GLU A 147 -35.17 -6.91 -1.14
C GLU A 147 -34.01 -7.31 -2.08
N ILE A 148 -33.05 -6.41 -2.32
CA ILE A 148 -31.91 -6.66 -3.19
C ILE A 148 -30.83 -7.40 -2.42
N GLU A 149 -30.66 -8.68 -2.74
CA GLU A 149 -29.54 -9.50 -2.25
C GLU A 149 -28.38 -9.50 -3.24
N VAL A 150 -27.15 -9.73 -2.75
CA VAL A 150 -25.94 -9.75 -3.58
C VAL A 150 -26.02 -10.73 -4.76
N LYS A 151 -26.58 -11.93 -4.54
CA LYS A 151 -26.70 -12.94 -5.61
C LYS A 151 -27.68 -12.51 -6.69
N LEU A 152 -28.81 -11.91 -6.29
CA LEU A 152 -29.82 -11.39 -7.20
C LEU A 152 -29.28 -10.21 -8.02
N LEU A 153 -28.57 -9.29 -7.36
CA LEU A 153 -27.94 -8.13 -8.01
C LEU A 153 -26.90 -8.56 -9.05
N LEU A 154 -25.99 -9.46 -8.67
CA LEU A 154 -24.96 -9.98 -9.58
C LEU A 154 -25.56 -10.76 -10.75
N PHE A 155 -26.61 -11.55 -10.49
CA PHE A 155 -27.37 -12.21 -11.55
C PHE A 155 -27.94 -11.20 -12.55
N ALA A 156 -28.62 -10.16 -12.07
CA ALA A 156 -29.23 -9.15 -12.92
C ALA A 156 -28.19 -8.37 -13.75
N ILE A 157 -27.08 -7.97 -13.13
CA ILE A 157 -25.98 -7.29 -13.82
C ILE A 157 -25.41 -8.19 -14.92
N GLN A 158 -25.11 -9.46 -14.61
CA GLN A 158 -24.54 -10.39 -15.58
C GLN A 158 -25.46 -10.62 -16.79
N ARG A 159 -26.78 -10.74 -16.56
CA ARG A 159 -27.75 -10.87 -17.66
C ARG A 159 -27.82 -9.60 -18.50
N THR A 160 -27.76 -8.44 -17.86
CA THR A 160 -27.78 -7.14 -18.53
C THR A 160 -26.54 -6.92 -19.39
N THR A 161 -25.34 -7.17 -18.85
CA THR A 161 -24.08 -6.99 -19.60
C THR A 161 -23.97 -7.97 -20.76
N ASN A 162 -24.46 -9.21 -20.60
CA ASN A 162 -24.57 -10.17 -21.70
C ASN A 162 -25.50 -9.67 -22.81
N PHE A 163 -26.61 -9.02 -22.45
CA PHE A 163 -27.52 -8.41 -23.41
C PHE A 163 -26.89 -7.20 -24.12
N GLU A 164 -26.21 -6.32 -23.39
CA GLU A 164 -25.46 -5.19 -23.98
C GLU A 164 -24.36 -5.70 -24.95
N GLY A 165 -23.67 -6.79 -24.59
CA GLY A 165 -22.72 -7.45 -25.48
C GLY A 165 -23.36 -8.09 -26.72
N PHE A 166 -24.61 -8.56 -26.62
CA PHE A 166 -25.38 -9.00 -27.78
C PHE A 166 -25.73 -7.82 -28.71
N LEU A 167 -26.14 -6.68 -28.16
CA LEU A 167 -26.42 -5.48 -28.96
C LEU A 167 -25.16 -4.99 -29.69
N ALA A 168 -24.01 -4.98 -29.01
CA ALA A 168 -22.71 -4.63 -29.59
C ALA A 168 -22.34 -5.45 -30.81
N LYS A 169 -22.72 -6.74 -30.83
CA LYS A 169 -22.46 -7.65 -31.95
C LYS A 169 -23.47 -7.47 -33.09
N ARG A 170 -24.69 -7.03 -32.79
CA ARG A 170 -25.77 -6.89 -33.77
C ARG A 170 -25.82 -5.51 -34.43
N PHE A 171 -25.40 -4.48 -33.71
CA PHE A 171 -25.62 -3.08 -34.09
C PHE A 171 -24.34 -2.25 -34.08
N SER A 172 -24.34 -1.19 -34.87
CA SER A 172 -23.17 -0.33 -35.05
C SER A 172 -22.98 0.69 -33.93
N GLY A 173 -24.06 1.06 -33.23
CA GLY A 173 -24.06 2.13 -32.23
C GLY A 173 -24.23 3.52 -32.82
N CYS A 174 -24.50 3.64 -34.13
CA CYS A 174 -24.66 4.94 -34.81
C CYS A 174 -25.89 5.73 -34.34
N THR A 175 -26.84 5.08 -33.69
CA THR A 175 -28.08 5.71 -33.20
C THR A 175 -27.99 6.19 -31.74
N LEU A 176 -26.86 5.97 -31.07
CA LEU A 176 -26.63 6.38 -29.67
C LEU A 176 -26.27 7.85 -29.51
N THR A 177 -25.76 8.49 -30.58
CA THR A 177 -25.48 9.92 -30.63
C THR A 177 -26.38 10.55 -31.69
N ASP A 178 -26.99 11.71 -31.38
CA ASP A 178 -27.81 12.48 -32.32
C ASP A 178 -26.94 13.11 -33.43
N GLY A 179 -26.35 12.27 -34.29
CA GLY A 179 -25.64 12.69 -35.51
C GLY A 179 -24.22 13.22 -35.34
N THR A 180 -23.64 13.23 -34.13
CA THR A 180 -22.21 13.50 -33.95
C THR A 180 -21.42 12.20 -34.06
N LEU A 181 -20.79 11.99 -35.22
CA LEU A 181 -19.79 10.93 -35.41
C LEU A 181 -18.68 11.08 -34.35
N PRO A 182 -18.30 10.00 -33.64
CA PRO A 182 -17.12 10.03 -32.79
C PRO A 182 -15.89 10.30 -33.67
N LYS A 183 -15.20 11.42 -33.43
CA LYS A 183 -13.88 11.67 -34.03
C LYS A 183 -12.88 10.69 -33.42
N LYS A 184 -12.42 9.76 -34.27
CA LYS A 184 -11.35 8.74 -34.12
C LYS A 184 -11.71 7.48 -33.31
N PRO A 185 -11.40 6.28 -33.85
CA PRO A 185 -11.45 5.04 -33.11
C PRO A 185 -10.16 4.90 -32.27
N LYS A 186 -10.25 5.08 -30.96
CA LYS A 186 -9.51 4.21 -30.04
C LYS A 186 -10.40 2.99 -29.82
N ALA A 187 -9.81 1.79 -29.85
CA ALA A 187 -10.45 0.50 -30.09
C ALA A 187 -11.52 0.06 -29.04
N PRO A 188 -12.09 -1.15 -29.19
CA PRO A 188 -13.51 -1.43 -29.28
C PRO A 188 -14.21 -1.41 -27.91
N ASP A 189 -14.52 -0.25 -27.37
CA ASP A 189 -15.51 -0.19 -26.29
C ASP A 189 -16.87 -0.49 -26.91
N ASN A 190 -17.51 -1.55 -26.42
CA ASN A 190 -18.88 -1.89 -26.77
C ASN A 190 -19.75 -0.61 -26.71
N PRO A 191 -20.32 -0.15 -27.84
CA PRO A 191 -21.03 1.14 -27.87
C PRO A 191 -22.25 1.14 -26.95
N PHE A 192 -22.81 -0.03 -26.64
CA PHE A 192 -23.95 -0.21 -25.75
C PHE A 192 -23.54 -0.44 -24.28
N HIS A 193 -22.24 -0.42 -23.96
CA HIS A 193 -21.78 -0.62 -22.60
C HIS A 193 -22.36 0.44 -21.65
N GLY A 194 -23.07 0.01 -20.61
CA GLY A 194 -23.64 0.92 -19.63
C GLY A 194 -24.98 1.57 -20.04
N ILE A 195 -25.56 1.20 -21.19
CA ILE A 195 -26.84 1.78 -21.63
C ILE A 195 -28.00 1.37 -20.72
N VAL A 196 -27.94 0.18 -20.11
CA VAL A 196 -28.83 -0.30 -19.05
C VAL A 196 -28.06 -0.52 -17.76
N SER A 197 -26.89 -1.18 -17.80
CA SER A 197 -26.16 -1.66 -16.62
C SER A 197 -25.77 -0.58 -15.62
N LYS A 198 -25.61 0.68 -16.06
CA LYS A 198 -25.37 1.82 -15.16
C LYS A 198 -26.49 2.07 -14.14
N CYS A 199 -27.70 1.54 -14.32
CA CYS A 199 -28.75 1.67 -13.30
C CYS A 199 -28.47 0.88 -12.02
N PHE A 200 -27.58 -0.12 -12.06
CA PHE A 200 -27.24 -0.94 -10.91
C PHE A 200 -26.21 -0.30 -9.98
N GLU A 201 -25.43 0.68 -10.47
CA GLU A 201 -24.33 1.29 -9.70
C GLU A 201 -24.75 1.84 -8.32
N PRO A 202 -25.88 2.56 -8.18
CA PRO A 202 -26.33 3.05 -6.88
C PRO A 202 -26.63 1.96 -5.85
N HIS A 203 -26.78 0.71 -6.29
CA HIS A 203 -27.11 -0.45 -5.45
C HIS A 203 -25.91 -1.37 -5.23
N LEU A 204 -24.74 -1.05 -5.81
CA LEU A 204 -23.52 -1.86 -5.63
C LEU A 204 -22.99 -1.85 -4.19
N TYR A 205 -23.48 -0.98 -3.31
CA TYR A 205 -23.17 -1.03 -1.87
C TYR A 205 -23.50 -2.41 -1.27
N VAL A 206 -24.54 -3.10 -1.75
CA VAL A 206 -24.91 -4.46 -1.29
C VAL A 206 -23.78 -5.47 -1.56
N TYR A 207 -23.11 -5.34 -2.71
CA TYR A 207 -21.93 -6.15 -3.03
C TYR A 207 -20.77 -5.82 -2.11
N ILE A 208 -20.52 -4.52 -1.90
CA ILE A 208 -19.43 -4.00 -1.04
C ILE A 208 -19.60 -4.46 0.41
N GLU A 209 -20.80 -4.36 0.99
CA GLU A 209 -21.13 -4.88 2.33
C GLU A 209 -20.94 -6.38 2.45
N SER A 210 -21.33 -7.14 1.41
CA SER A 210 -21.05 -8.59 1.37
C SER A 210 -19.55 -8.89 1.34
N GLN A 211 -18.74 -8.10 0.64
CA GLN A 211 -17.29 -8.27 0.65
C GLN A 211 -16.68 -7.92 2.00
N ASP A 212 -17.17 -6.87 2.67
CA ASP A 212 -16.74 -6.49 4.03
C ASP A 212 -16.96 -7.67 4.99
N LYS A 213 -18.20 -8.20 5.04
CA LYS A 213 -18.54 -9.33 5.90
C LYS A 213 -17.66 -10.56 5.64
N ASN A 214 -17.51 -10.96 4.38
CA ASN A 214 -16.71 -12.13 4.01
C ASN A 214 -15.23 -11.97 4.39
N LEU A 215 -14.67 -10.77 4.24
CA LEU A 215 -13.29 -10.48 4.66
C LEU A 215 -13.13 -10.49 6.17
N GLY A 216 -14.12 -9.98 6.91
CA GLY A 216 -14.15 -10.10 8.38
C GLY A 216 -14.08 -11.56 8.83
N GLU A 217 -14.96 -12.39 8.29
CA GLU A 217 -14.98 -13.84 8.57
C GLU A 217 -13.67 -14.53 8.18
N LEU A 218 -13.04 -14.11 7.07
CA LEU A 218 -11.76 -14.64 6.62
C LEU A 218 -10.62 -14.29 7.59
N ILE A 219 -10.55 -13.05 8.07
CA ILE A 219 -9.56 -12.64 9.09
C ILE A 219 -9.77 -13.39 10.40
N ASP A 220 -11.02 -13.52 10.87
CA ASP A 220 -11.30 -14.23 12.11
C ASP A 220 -10.95 -15.72 12.00
N ARG A 221 -11.16 -16.34 10.84
CA ARG A 221 -10.67 -17.69 10.54
C ARG A 221 -9.14 -17.76 10.61
N PHE A 222 -8.41 -16.83 10.00
CA PHE A 222 -6.94 -16.81 10.08
C PHE A 222 -6.45 -16.68 11.54
N VAL A 223 -7.13 -15.89 12.37
CA VAL A 223 -6.79 -15.79 13.80
C VAL A 223 -6.99 -17.13 14.51
N ALA A 224 -8.10 -17.82 14.23
CA ALA A 224 -8.40 -19.12 14.84
C ALA A 224 -7.39 -20.19 14.37
N ASP A 225 -7.10 -20.25 13.08
CA ASP A 225 -6.16 -21.21 12.50
C ASP A 225 -4.75 -21.00 13.04
N PHE A 226 -4.31 -19.74 13.18
CA PHE A 226 -3.00 -19.41 13.76
C PHE A 226 -2.89 -19.88 15.22
N LYS A 227 -3.95 -19.67 16.03
CA LYS A 227 -4.00 -20.16 17.42
C LYS A 227 -3.99 -21.68 17.51
N ALA A 228 -4.62 -22.37 16.56
CA ALA A 228 -4.71 -23.83 16.55
C ALA A 228 -3.40 -24.50 16.08
N GLN A 229 -2.72 -23.92 15.09
CA GLN A 229 -1.49 -24.47 14.52
C GLN A 229 -0.25 -24.15 15.37
N GLY A 230 -0.29 -23.06 16.14
CA GLY A 230 0.85 -22.59 16.93
C GLY A 230 1.93 -21.93 16.07
N PRO A 231 3.05 -21.49 16.69
CA PRO A 231 4.16 -20.89 15.97
C PRO A 231 4.73 -21.84 14.90
N PRO A 232 5.21 -21.31 13.76
CA PRO A 232 5.74 -22.13 12.68
C PRO A 232 6.91 -22.99 13.18
N LYS A 233 6.82 -24.30 12.92
CA LYS A 233 7.83 -25.27 13.37
C LYS A 233 9.17 -25.02 12.67
N PRO A 234 10.30 -25.13 13.37
CA PRO A 234 11.62 -24.78 12.84
C PRO A 234 12.20 -25.72 11.76
N ASN A 235 11.48 -26.80 11.38
CA ASN A 235 12.03 -27.93 10.61
C ASN A 235 11.49 -28.08 9.18
N THR A 236 10.84 -27.07 8.59
CA THR A 236 10.70 -27.03 7.13
C THR A 236 11.98 -26.46 6.55
N ASP A 237 12.56 -27.09 5.53
CA ASP A 237 13.76 -26.66 4.79
C ASP A 237 13.67 -25.21 4.22
N GLU A 238 12.53 -24.54 4.41
CA GLU A 238 12.28 -23.12 4.21
C GLU A 238 12.19 -22.39 5.57
N GLY A 239 13.35 -22.05 6.15
CA GLY A 239 13.41 -21.18 7.33
C GLY A 239 12.75 -19.82 7.05
N GLY A 240 11.91 -19.36 7.99
CA GLY A 240 11.16 -18.08 7.90
C GLY A 240 10.18 -17.97 6.74
N ALA A 241 9.46 -19.06 6.47
CA ALA A 241 8.39 -19.11 5.51
C ALA A 241 7.34 -18.02 5.75
N VAL A 242 6.86 -17.44 4.65
CA VAL A 242 5.74 -16.51 4.65
C VAL A 242 4.48 -17.25 5.11
N LEU A 243 3.70 -16.66 6.02
CA LEU A 243 2.47 -17.28 6.51
C LEU A 243 1.48 -17.48 5.35
N PRO A 244 0.91 -18.69 5.17
CA PRO A 244 0.02 -18.98 4.05
C PRO A 244 -1.23 -18.10 4.02
N SER A 245 -1.69 -17.64 5.20
CA SER A 245 -2.84 -16.74 5.34
C SER A 245 -2.71 -15.44 4.55
N CYS A 246 -1.49 -14.90 4.33
CA CYS A 246 -1.36 -13.70 3.51
C CYS A 246 -1.58 -13.98 2.02
N ALA A 247 -1.16 -15.15 1.52
CA ALA A 247 -1.36 -15.52 0.14
C ALA A 247 -2.86 -15.65 -0.16
N ASP A 248 -3.59 -16.31 0.73
CA ASP A 248 -5.06 -16.44 0.64
C ASP A 248 -5.77 -15.08 0.66
N LEU A 249 -5.33 -14.15 1.52
CA LEU A 249 -5.88 -12.79 1.58
C LEU A 249 -5.73 -12.06 0.24
N PHE A 250 -4.53 -12.03 -0.34
CA PHE A 250 -4.29 -11.33 -1.61
C PHE A 250 -4.95 -12.03 -2.81
N VAL A 251 -5.07 -13.36 -2.79
CA VAL A 251 -5.87 -14.09 -3.78
C VAL A 251 -7.34 -13.68 -3.69
N TYR A 252 -7.89 -13.53 -2.49
CA TYR A 252 -9.24 -13.04 -2.29
C TYR A 252 -9.41 -11.60 -2.82
N TYR A 253 -8.49 -10.69 -2.49
CA TYR A 253 -8.51 -9.31 -3.00
C TYR A 253 -8.48 -9.26 -4.53
N LYS A 254 -7.64 -10.09 -5.17
CA LYS A 254 -7.58 -10.19 -6.63
C LYS A 254 -8.94 -10.62 -7.21
N LYS A 255 -9.60 -11.60 -6.60
CA LYS A 255 -10.95 -12.04 -7.03
C LYS A 255 -11.97 -10.91 -6.92
N CYS A 256 -12.02 -10.21 -5.78
CA CYS A 256 -12.94 -9.09 -5.56
C CYS A 256 -12.68 -7.93 -6.52
N MET A 257 -11.42 -7.59 -6.78
CA MET A 257 -11.03 -6.53 -7.71
C MET A 257 -11.45 -6.87 -9.14
N VAL A 258 -11.16 -8.09 -9.61
CA VAL A 258 -11.56 -8.52 -10.96
C VAL A 258 -13.08 -8.47 -11.10
N GLN A 259 -13.81 -9.04 -10.12
CA GLN A 259 -15.27 -9.02 -10.13
C GLN A 259 -15.81 -7.58 -10.10
N CYS A 260 -15.30 -6.72 -9.21
CA CYS A 260 -15.77 -5.33 -9.12
C CYS A 260 -15.50 -4.55 -10.41
N SER A 261 -14.35 -4.74 -11.06
CA SER A 261 -14.03 -4.09 -12.34
C SER A 261 -14.97 -4.47 -13.49
N GLN A 262 -15.64 -5.63 -13.39
CA GLN A 262 -16.68 -6.05 -14.34
C GLN A 262 -18.05 -5.42 -14.02
N LEU A 263 -18.25 -4.94 -12.79
CA LEU A 263 -19.50 -4.33 -12.33
C LEU A 263 -19.48 -2.81 -12.47
N SER A 264 -18.37 -2.17 -12.09
CA SER A 264 -18.16 -0.71 -12.19
C SER A 264 -16.69 -0.35 -12.06
N THR A 265 -16.29 0.76 -12.69
CA THR A 265 -14.97 1.40 -12.59
C THR A 265 -15.01 2.70 -11.77
N GLY A 266 -16.18 3.06 -11.23
CA GLY A 266 -16.45 4.31 -10.49
C GLY A 266 -16.32 4.19 -8.97
N GLU A 267 -17.19 4.90 -8.24
CA GLU A 267 -17.22 4.95 -6.76
C GLU A 267 -17.22 3.56 -6.05
N PRO A 268 -17.89 2.51 -6.55
CA PRO A 268 -17.83 1.19 -5.93
C PRO A 268 -16.40 0.61 -5.83
N MET A 269 -15.53 0.92 -6.79
CA MET A 269 -14.12 0.51 -6.77
C MET A 269 -13.35 1.21 -5.64
N ILE A 270 -13.69 2.48 -5.38
CA ILE A 270 -13.12 3.24 -4.26
C ILE A 270 -13.59 2.66 -2.93
N ALA A 271 -14.88 2.37 -2.80
CA ALA A 271 -15.41 1.72 -1.60
C ALA A 271 -14.76 0.35 -1.35
N LEU A 272 -14.53 -0.45 -2.40
CA LEU A 272 -13.81 -1.72 -2.30
C LEU A 272 -12.36 -1.52 -1.82
N THR A 273 -11.69 -0.48 -2.34
CA THR A 273 -10.32 -0.13 -1.91
C THR A 273 -10.29 0.21 -0.42
N THR A 274 -11.29 0.94 0.10
CA THR A 274 -11.40 1.24 1.54
C THR A 274 -11.57 -0.02 2.39
N ILE A 275 -12.31 -1.02 1.90
CA ILE A 275 -12.40 -2.32 2.56
C ILE A 275 -11.05 -3.03 2.58
N PHE A 276 -10.32 -3.04 1.46
CA PHE A 276 -8.98 -3.65 1.42
C PHE A 276 -8.02 -2.97 2.40
N GLN A 277 -8.05 -1.64 2.49
CA GLN A 277 -7.26 -0.89 3.47
C GLN A 277 -7.58 -1.32 4.91
N LYS A 278 -8.87 -1.37 5.27
CA LYS A 278 -9.35 -1.83 6.59
C LYS A 278 -8.78 -3.20 6.93
N TYR A 279 -8.92 -4.18 6.04
CA TYR A 279 -8.52 -5.56 6.33
C TYR A 279 -7.01 -5.81 6.22
N LEU A 280 -6.26 -5.00 5.47
CA LEU A 280 -4.78 -5.01 5.54
C LEU A 280 -4.30 -4.56 6.92
N ARG A 281 -4.91 -3.50 7.48
CA ARG A 281 -4.61 -3.04 8.85
C ARG A 281 -5.02 -4.07 9.89
N GLU A 282 -6.20 -4.68 9.76
CA GLU A 282 -6.63 -5.74 10.67
C GLU A 282 -5.72 -6.96 10.60
N TYR A 283 -5.27 -7.37 9.40
CA TYR A 283 -4.32 -8.46 9.25
C TYR A 283 -2.98 -8.13 9.93
N ALA A 284 -2.44 -6.93 9.67
CA ALA A 284 -1.20 -6.48 10.30
C ALA A 284 -1.30 -6.43 11.84
N TRP A 285 -2.45 -6.02 12.38
CA TRP A 285 -2.64 -5.91 13.82
C TRP A 285 -2.96 -7.26 14.49
N LYS A 286 -3.96 -8.01 14.02
CA LYS A 286 -4.45 -9.24 14.65
C LYS A 286 -3.52 -10.44 14.44
N ILE A 287 -2.89 -10.56 13.26
CA ILE A 287 -2.09 -11.73 12.89
C ILE A 287 -0.60 -11.47 13.05
N LEU A 288 -0.11 -10.31 12.64
CA LEU A 288 1.34 -10.03 12.68
C LEU A 288 1.74 -9.43 14.04
N SER A 289 1.45 -8.15 14.27
CA SER A 289 1.86 -7.44 15.48
C SER A 289 1.29 -8.05 16.77
N GLY A 290 0.07 -8.55 16.73
CA GLY A 290 -0.61 -9.16 17.88
C GLY A 290 0.04 -10.46 18.37
N ASN A 291 0.82 -11.14 17.51
CA ASN A 291 1.52 -12.38 17.82
C ASN A 291 3.04 -12.19 18.00
N LEU A 292 3.56 -10.97 17.86
CA LEU A 292 4.95 -10.70 18.22
C LEU A 292 5.14 -10.86 19.74
N PRO A 293 6.23 -11.50 20.19
CA PRO A 293 6.53 -11.60 21.62
C PRO A 293 6.60 -10.22 22.27
N LYS A 294 5.89 -10.05 23.39
CA LYS A 294 5.96 -8.81 24.18
C LYS A 294 7.19 -8.88 25.08
N THR A 295 8.15 -7.99 24.87
CA THR A 295 9.31 -7.84 25.76
C THR A 295 8.83 -7.36 27.12
N THR A 296 8.92 -8.23 28.14
CA THR A 296 8.66 -7.89 29.54
C THR A 296 9.76 -6.97 30.05
N SER A 297 9.65 -5.68 29.75
CA SER A 297 10.47 -4.64 30.39
C SER A 297 9.68 -3.43 30.90
N SER A 298 8.35 -3.42 30.77
CA SER A 298 7.51 -2.36 31.37
C SER A 298 6.00 -2.67 31.33
N SER A 299 5.50 -3.47 32.27
CA SER A 299 4.14 -3.31 32.83
C SER A 299 3.92 -4.33 33.95
N GLY A 300 3.64 -3.81 35.15
CA GLY A 300 3.32 -4.59 36.34
C GLY A 300 1.97 -5.29 36.21
N GLY A 301 1.99 -6.54 35.76
CA GLY A 301 0.89 -7.49 35.86
C GLY A 301 1.40 -8.77 36.52
N LEU A 302 1.35 -8.81 37.86
CA LEU A 302 1.61 -10.02 38.63
C LEU A 302 0.54 -11.05 38.31
N THR A 303 0.89 -12.10 37.56
CA THR A 303 0.06 -13.31 37.49
C THR A 303 0.65 -14.34 38.44
N ILE A 304 -0.20 -15.04 39.20
CA ILE A 304 0.20 -15.95 40.29
C ILE A 304 1.14 -17.07 39.81
N SER A 305 1.17 -17.39 38.51
CA SER A 305 2.14 -18.33 37.91
C SER A 305 3.59 -17.84 37.90
N SER A 306 3.86 -16.52 37.95
CA SER A 306 5.23 -16.01 37.99
C SER A 306 5.88 -16.14 39.37
N LEU A 307 5.07 -16.12 40.44
CA LEU A 307 5.56 -16.17 41.84
C LEU A 307 5.98 -17.57 42.29
N LEU A 308 5.50 -18.65 41.66
CA LEU A 308 5.86 -20.02 42.04
C LEU A 308 7.15 -20.53 41.37
N LYS A 309 7.76 -19.74 40.48
CA LYS A 309 9.03 -20.06 39.79
C LYS A 309 10.21 -19.18 40.23
N GLU A 310 10.09 -18.40 41.30
CA GLU A 310 11.17 -17.52 41.78
C GLU A 310 12.21 -18.23 42.69
N LYS A 311 12.62 -19.45 42.34
CA LYS A 311 13.70 -20.13 43.06
C LYS A 311 14.71 -20.79 42.14
N GLU A 312 15.21 -20.01 41.17
CA GLU A 312 16.56 -20.10 40.60
C GLU A 312 16.80 -18.80 39.80
N GLY A 313 18.05 -18.34 39.77
CA GLY A 313 18.42 -16.93 39.57
C GLY A 313 17.88 -16.21 38.32
N SER A 314 17.97 -14.88 38.37
CA SER A 314 17.59 -13.91 37.33
C SER A 314 18.11 -14.25 35.92
N GLU A 315 17.41 -15.11 35.19
CA GLU A 315 17.59 -15.29 33.76
C GLU A 315 16.73 -14.28 33.01
N VAL A 316 17.39 -13.31 32.37
CA VAL A 316 16.77 -12.46 31.36
C VAL A 316 16.16 -13.39 30.31
N ALA A 317 14.84 -13.33 30.12
CA ALA A 317 14.10 -14.25 29.25
C ALA A 317 14.70 -14.22 27.83
N LYS A 318 15.47 -15.27 27.50
CA LYS A 318 15.91 -15.56 26.13
C LYS A 318 14.73 -16.03 25.32
N PHE A 319 14.54 -15.50 24.11
CA PHE A 319 13.55 -16.09 23.21
C PHE A 319 13.93 -17.53 22.89
N THR A 320 12.91 -18.38 22.87
CA THR A 320 13.02 -19.76 22.41
C THR A 320 13.28 -19.79 20.91
N LEU A 321 13.80 -20.90 20.41
CA LEU A 321 14.06 -21.08 18.98
C LEU A 321 12.76 -20.95 18.15
N GLU A 322 11.63 -21.39 18.70
CA GLU A 322 10.30 -21.26 18.08
C GLU A 322 9.87 -19.79 17.98
N GLU A 323 10.12 -18.98 19.01
CA GLU A 323 9.83 -17.54 19.00
C GLU A 323 10.71 -16.78 18.00
N LEU A 324 12.00 -17.13 17.88
CA LEU A 324 12.88 -16.55 16.86
C LEU A 324 12.40 -16.87 15.44
N CYS A 325 12.01 -18.12 15.18
CA CYS A 325 11.42 -18.53 13.91
C CYS A 325 10.10 -17.79 13.63
N LEU A 326 9.27 -17.61 14.65
CA LEU A 326 8.02 -16.84 14.52
C LEU A 326 8.28 -15.38 14.16
N ILE A 327 9.19 -14.69 14.86
CA ILE A 327 9.54 -13.29 14.57
C ILE A 327 10.05 -13.16 13.13
N CYS A 328 10.90 -14.07 12.67
CA CYS A 328 11.40 -14.08 11.30
C CYS A 328 10.28 -14.34 10.28
N SER A 329 9.35 -15.27 10.56
CA SER A 329 8.22 -15.57 9.69
C SER A 329 7.25 -14.38 9.59
N ILE A 330 6.98 -13.68 10.71
CA ILE A 330 6.19 -12.44 10.73
C ILE A 330 6.87 -11.36 9.91
N LEU A 331 8.18 -11.19 10.05
CA LEU A 331 8.97 -10.23 9.27
C LEU A 331 8.89 -10.52 7.76
N SER A 332 9.12 -11.77 7.35
CA SER A 332 9.01 -12.20 5.95
C SER A 332 7.60 -11.98 5.41
N THR A 333 6.58 -12.28 6.22
CA THR A 333 5.17 -12.06 5.85
C THR A 333 4.84 -10.59 5.69
N ALA A 334 5.30 -9.73 6.60
CA ALA A 334 5.10 -8.29 6.52
C ALA A 334 5.75 -7.70 5.27
N GLU A 335 6.95 -8.16 4.90
CA GLU A 335 7.60 -7.76 3.64
C GLU A 335 6.80 -8.19 2.42
N TYR A 336 6.31 -9.43 2.40
CA TYR A 336 5.47 -9.92 1.31
C TYR A 336 4.19 -9.09 1.20
N CYS A 337 3.53 -8.79 2.32
CA CYS A 337 2.35 -7.94 2.36
C CYS A 337 2.64 -6.52 1.87
N LEU A 338 3.77 -5.92 2.25
CA LEU A 338 4.18 -4.60 1.79
C LEU A 338 4.34 -4.57 0.27
N ALA A 339 5.14 -5.49 -0.29
CA ALA A 339 5.39 -5.57 -1.72
C ALA A 339 4.11 -5.86 -2.52
N THR A 340 3.25 -6.75 -2.01
CA THR A 340 2.00 -7.12 -2.69
C THR A 340 0.94 -6.02 -2.58
N THR A 341 0.93 -5.24 -1.49
CA THR A 341 0.07 -4.06 -1.33
C THR A 341 0.42 -2.99 -2.37
N GLN A 342 1.71 -2.78 -2.63
CA GLN A 342 2.16 -1.86 -3.68
C GLN A 342 1.65 -2.31 -5.07
N GLN A 343 1.79 -3.60 -5.40
CA GLN A 343 1.29 -4.14 -6.66
C GLN A 343 -0.24 -4.06 -6.76
N LEU A 344 -0.95 -4.26 -5.65
CA LEU A 344 -2.40 -4.12 -5.58
C LEU A 344 -2.83 -2.68 -5.87
N GLU A 345 -2.14 -1.69 -5.31
CA GLU A 345 -2.41 -0.26 -5.56
C GLU A 345 -2.28 0.07 -7.05
N GLU A 346 -1.19 -0.37 -7.68
CA GLU A 346 -0.98 -0.18 -9.13
C GLU A 346 -2.11 -0.83 -9.94
N LYS A 347 -2.50 -2.06 -9.60
CA LYS A 347 -3.58 -2.78 -10.29
C LYS A 347 -4.95 -2.16 -10.09
N LEU A 348 -5.24 -1.59 -8.92
CA LEU A 348 -6.45 -0.84 -8.68
C LEU A 348 -6.50 0.45 -9.51
N LYS A 349 -5.38 1.18 -9.60
CA LYS A 349 -5.25 2.39 -10.44
C LYS A 349 -5.40 2.11 -11.93
N GLU A 350 -4.97 0.94 -12.40
CA GLU A 350 -5.20 0.49 -13.79
C GLU A 350 -6.68 0.22 -14.10
N LYS A 351 -7.51 -0.06 -13.10
CA LYS A 351 -8.90 -0.52 -13.25
C LYS A 351 -9.96 0.54 -12.96
N VAL A 352 -9.59 1.62 -12.28
CA VAL A 352 -10.50 2.69 -11.89
C VAL A 352 -10.58 3.78 -12.97
N ASP A 353 -11.69 4.52 -13.00
CA ASP A 353 -11.83 5.69 -13.85
C ASP A 353 -10.74 6.74 -13.60
N VAL A 354 -10.28 7.39 -14.67
CA VAL A 354 -9.15 8.34 -14.64
C VAL A 354 -9.31 9.45 -13.61
N SER A 355 -10.55 9.92 -13.39
CA SER A 355 -10.86 10.97 -12.41
C SER A 355 -10.73 10.53 -10.95
N LEU A 356 -10.70 9.22 -10.68
CA LEU A 356 -10.70 8.64 -9.34
C LEU A 356 -9.35 8.02 -8.97
N ILE A 357 -8.39 7.93 -9.90
CA ILE A 357 -7.06 7.35 -9.68
C ILE A 357 -6.36 7.96 -8.45
N GLU A 358 -6.45 9.28 -8.27
CA GLU A 358 -5.79 9.97 -7.16
C GLU A 358 -6.39 9.62 -5.78
N ARG A 359 -7.62 9.10 -5.73
CA ARG A 359 -8.26 8.66 -4.47
C ARG A 359 -7.76 7.29 -4.00
N ILE A 360 -7.05 6.55 -4.85
CA ILE A 360 -6.47 5.25 -4.50
C ILE A 360 -5.07 5.47 -3.92
N ASN A 361 -4.94 5.21 -2.62
CA ASN A 361 -3.68 5.34 -1.89
C ASN A 361 -3.60 4.28 -0.79
N LEU A 362 -2.61 3.37 -0.85
CA LEU A 362 -2.41 2.34 0.17
C LEU A 362 -1.10 2.55 0.96
N THR A 363 -0.56 3.78 0.93
CA THR A 363 0.69 4.13 1.63
C THR A 363 0.60 3.89 3.13
N GLY A 364 -0.54 4.19 3.75
CA GLY A 364 -0.74 3.98 5.19
C GLY A 364 -0.66 2.50 5.59
N GLU A 365 -1.16 1.60 4.75
CA GLU A 365 -1.06 0.15 4.94
C GLU A 365 0.39 -0.33 4.74
N MET A 366 1.08 0.20 3.72
CA MET A 366 2.51 -0.09 3.49
C MET A 366 3.38 0.37 4.68
N ASP A 367 3.09 1.54 5.26
CA ASP A 367 3.77 2.05 6.46
C ASP A 367 3.48 1.17 7.69
N THR A 368 2.26 0.64 7.78
CA THR A 368 1.88 -0.30 8.84
C THR A 368 2.74 -1.57 8.75
N PHE A 369 2.86 -2.18 7.56
CA PHE A 369 3.75 -3.35 7.38
C PHE A 369 5.22 -3.01 7.60
N SER A 370 5.69 -1.84 7.17
CA SER A 370 7.05 -1.35 7.44
C SER A 370 7.34 -1.23 8.94
N THR A 371 6.33 -0.83 9.72
CA THR A 371 6.41 -0.76 11.18
C THR A 371 6.56 -2.15 11.78
N VAL A 372 5.76 -3.14 11.33
CA VAL A 372 5.89 -4.54 11.77
C VAL A 372 7.28 -5.10 11.50
N ILE A 373 7.84 -4.85 10.31
CA ILE A 373 9.20 -5.26 9.94
C ILE A 373 10.21 -4.63 10.91
N SER A 374 10.09 -3.33 11.16
CA SER A 374 11.01 -2.59 12.03
C SER A 374 10.97 -3.11 13.48
N SER A 375 9.77 -3.36 14.01
CA SER A 375 9.56 -3.94 15.34
C SER A 375 10.14 -5.35 15.44
N SER A 376 9.95 -6.19 14.41
CA SER A 376 10.49 -7.54 14.36
C SER A 376 12.02 -7.53 14.41
N ILE A 377 12.68 -6.66 13.62
CA ILE A 377 14.14 -6.51 13.66
C ILE A 377 14.60 -6.02 15.04
N GLN A 378 13.88 -5.08 15.66
CA GLN A 378 14.24 -4.57 16.97
C GLN A 378 14.17 -5.65 18.05
N LEU A 379 13.16 -6.53 18.03
CA LEU A 379 13.05 -7.66 18.95
C LEU A 379 14.22 -8.63 18.80
N LEU A 380 14.60 -8.97 17.57
CA LEU A 380 15.76 -9.84 17.30
C LEU A 380 17.06 -9.20 17.83
N VAL A 381 17.26 -7.90 17.62
CA VAL A 381 18.43 -7.18 18.13
C VAL A 381 18.43 -7.17 19.66
N GLN A 382 17.29 -6.89 20.27
CA GLN A 382 17.14 -6.84 21.72
C GLN A 382 17.45 -8.19 22.37
N ASP A 383 17.01 -9.31 21.78
CA ASP A 383 17.31 -10.66 22.28
C ASP A 383 18.82 -10.97 22.25
N LEU A 384 19.48 -10.71 21.12
CA LEU A 384 20.93 -10.95 21.01
C LEU A 384 21.73 -10.01 21.92
N ASP A 385 21.34 -8.74 22.03
CA ASP A 385 21.96 -7.78 22.95
C ASP A 385 21.79 -8.22 24.41
N ALA A 386 20.58 -8.63 24.80
CA ALA A 386 20.28 -9.09 26.15
C ALA A 386 21.06 -10.36 26.51
N ALA A 387 21.25 -11.27 25.56
CA ALA A 387 22.07 -12.46 25.74
C ALA A 387 23.55 -12.12 26.04
N CYS A 388 24.06 -10.98 25.56
CA CYS A 388 25.44 -10.54 25.82
C CYS A 388 25.63 -9.83 27.17
N ASP A 389 24.56 -9.37 27.82
CA ASP A 389 24.63 -8.53 29.03
C ASP A 389 25.28 -9.20 30.25
N PRO A 390 25.03 -10.50 30.54
CA PRO A 390 25.70 -11.18 31.64
C PRO A 390 27.23 -11.20 31.48
N ALA A 391 27.72 -11.44 30.26
CA ALA A 391 29.15 -11.46 29.95
C ALA A 391 29.77 -10.06 30.10
N LEU A 392 29.11 -9.02 29.58
CA LEU A 392 29.58 -7.63 29.77
C LEU A 392 29.54 -7.19 31.23
N THR A 393 28.59 -7.70 32.02
CA THR A 393 28.53 -7.45 33.46
C THR A 393 29.67 -8.14 34.19
N ALA A 394 29.98 -9.40 33.84
CA ALA A 394 31.13 -10.12 34.38
C ALA A 394 32.46 -9.40 34.07
N MET A 395 32.63 -8.91 32.83
CA MET A 395 33.77 -8.09 32.42
C MET A 395 33.96 -6.87 33.35
N SER A 396 32.88 -6.14 33.65
CA SER A 396 32.96 -4.95 34.51
C SER A 396 33.26 -5.24 35.98
N LYS A 397 33.05 -6.49 36.44
CA LYS A 397 33.33 -6.92 37.83
C LYS A 397 34.71 -7.56 38.00
N MET A 398 35.40 -7.83 36.90
CA MET A 398 36.73 -8.46 36.93
C MET A 398 37.78 -7.49 37.49
N GLN A 399 38.67 -8.01 38.34
CA GLN A 399 39.74 -7.21 38.96
C GLN A 399 40.91 -7.05 37.99
N TRP A 400 40.74 -6.16 37.00
CA TRP A 400 41.74 -5.91 35.95
C TRP A 400 43.11 -5.42 36.45
N GLN A 401 43.16 -4.89 37.67
CA GLN A 401 44.42 -4.52 38.33
C GLN A 401 45.29 -5.73 38.71
N ASN A 402 44.67 -6.87 39.02
CA ASN A 402 45.35 -8.07 39.53
C ASN A 402 45.74 -9.06 38.43
N VAL A 403 45.62 -8.66 37.16
CA VAL A 403 46.03 -9.48 36.01
C VAL A 403 47.55 -9.36 35.86
N GLU A 404 48.27 -10.47 36.07
CA GLU A 404 49.74 -10.51 36.05
C GLU A 404 50.33 -10.96 34.70
N HIS A 405 49.57 -11.71 33.91
CA HIS A 405 49.99 -12.21 32.61
C HIS A 405 48.91 -12.00 31.54
N VAL A 406 49.36 -11.71 30.32
CA VAL A 406 48.52 -11.72 29.13
C VAL A 406 48.39 -13.17 28.65
N GLY A 407 47.15 -13.62 28.44
CA GLY A 407 46.84 -14.96 27.95
C GLY A 407 46.00 -14.92 26.67
N ASP A 408 45.26 -16.00 26.43
CA ASP A 408 44.25 -16.06 25.37
C ASP A 408 43.04 -15.14 25.68
N GLN A 409 42.03 -15.14 24.81
CA GLN A 409 40.82 -14.33 25.01
C GLN A 409 40.14 -14.60 26.36
N SER A 410 39.65 -13.54 27.01
CA SER A 410 39.00 -13.63 28.32
C SER A 410 37.68 -14.45 28.28
N PRO A 411 37.25 -15.05 29.41
CA PRO A 411 36.02 -15.85 29.46
C PRO A 411 34.74 -15.11 29.03
N TYR A 412 34.67 -13.80 29.27
CA TYR A 412 33.53 -12.99 28.84
C TYR A 412 33.47 -12.86 27.31
N VAL A 413 34.61 -12.76 26.64
CA VAL A 413 34.72 -12.72 25.17
C VAL A 413 34.24 -14.05 24.60
N THR A 414 34.70 -15.17 25.16
CA THR A 414 34.25 -16.52 24.77
C THR A 414 32.73 -16.65 24.90
N SER A 415 32.14 -16.13 25.98
CA SER A 415 30.69 -16.17 26.21
C SER A 415 29.91 -15.33 25.19
N VAL A 416 30.36 -14.10 24.89
CA VAL A 416 29.74 -13.24 23.86
C VAL A 416 29.81 -13.91 22.48
N ILE A 417 30.99 -14.43 22.11
CA ILE A 417 31.18 -15.10 20.82
C ILE A 417 30.29 -16.34 20.72
N LEU A 418 30.11 -17.10 21.80
CA LEU A 418 29.24 -18.26 21.85
C LEU A 418 27.78 -17.88 21.54
N HIS A 419 27.24 -16.85 22.20
CA HIS A 419 25.87 -16.37 21.97
C HIS A 419 25.67 -15.88 20.53
N ILE A 420 26.64 -15.14 19.99
CA ILE A 420 26.63 -14.71 18.59
C ILE A 420 26.61 -15.93 17.65
N LYS A 421 27.50 -16.90 17.85
CA LYS A 421 27.61 -18.09 16.98
C LYS A 421 26.41 -19.03 17.08
N GLN A 422 25.67 -19.01 18.19
CA GLN A 422 24.45 -19.80 18.37
C GLN A 422 23.24 -19.14 17.70
N ASN A 423 23.02 -17.84 17.92
CA ASN A 423 21.79 -17.18 17.51
C ASN A 423 21.83 -16.64 16.07
N VAL A 424 22.98 -16.11 15.61
CA VAL A 424 23.08 -15.45 14.31
C VAL A 424 22.81 -16.40 13.12
N PRO A 425 23.32 -17.64 13.09
CA PRO A 425 22.99 -18.57 12.01
C PRO A 425 21.49 -18.86 11.91
N ILE A 426 20.80 -19.05 13.05
CA ILE A 426 19.36 -19.30 13.09
C ILE A 426 18.60 -18.12 12.48
N ILE A 427 18.91 -16.90 12.90
CA ILE A 427 18.27 -15.68 12.37
C ILE A 427 18.58 -15.51 10.88
N ARG A 428 19.82 -15.80 10.45
CA ARG A 428 20.21 -15.71 9.04
C ARG A 428 19.41 -16.68 8.18
N ASP A 429 19.35 -17.94 8.58
CA ASP A 429 18.74 -19.00 7.79
C ASP A 429 17.23 -18.78 7.69
N ASN A 430 16.59 -18.29 8.76
CA ASN A 430 15.19 -17.86 8.73
C ASN A 430 14.95 -16.55 7.95
N LEU A 431 15.97 -15.77 7.62
CA LEU A 431 15.84 -14.54 6.83
C LEU A 431 16.51 -14.66 5.45
N ALA A 432 16.72 -15.89 4.97
CA ALA A 432 17.41 -16.16 3.71
C ALA A 432 16.69 -15.53 2.51
N SER A 433 15.35 -15.60 2.49
CA SER A 433 14.50 -14.99 1.46
C SER A 433 14.47 -13.46 1.53
N THR A 434 14.75 -12.87 2.70
CA THR A 434 14.72 -11.43 2.95
C THR A 434 16.05 -10.88 3.47
N ARG A 435 17.13 -11.18 2.76
CA ARG A 435 18.53 -10.87 3.17
C ARG A 435 18.80 -9.40 3.51
N LYS A 436 18.06 -8.45 2.92
CA LYS A 436 18.18 -7.02 3.25
C LYS A 436 17.89 -6.75 4.74
N TYR A 437 16.94 -7.47 5.34
CA TYR A 437 16.57 -7.30 6.75
C TYR A 437 17.55 -7.98 7.68
N PHE A 438 18.14 -9.12 7.30
CA PHE A 438 19.28 -9.69 8.04
C PHE A 438 20.48 -8.71 8.10
N THR A 439 20.74 -8.01 6.99
CA THR A 439 21.79 -6.97 6.97
C THR A 439 21.45 -5.80 7.90
N GLN A 440 20.18 -5.36 7.90
CA GLN A 440 19.73 -4.30 8.82
C GLN A 440 19.79 -4.74 10.30
N PHE A 441 19.46 -6.00 10.59
CA PHE A 441 19.64 -6.61 11.91
C PHE A 441 21.10 -6.51 12.36
N CYS A 442 22.06 -6.96 11.53
CA CYS A 442 23.48 -6.88 11.83
C CYS A 442 23.92 -5.43 12.13
N ILE A 443 23.50 -4.48 11.28
CA ILE A 443 23.80 -3.06 11.45
C ILE A 443 23.24 -2.51 12.77
N LYS A 444 21.97 -2.80 13.09
CA LYS A 444 21.32 -2.33 14.32
C LYS A 444 21.95 -2.96 15.56
N PHE A 445 22.27 -4.25 15.52
CA PHE A 445 23.00 -4.93 16.59
C PHE A 445 24.36 -4.28 16.83
N ALA A 446 25.18 -4.09 15.80
CA ALA A 446 26.49 -3.45 15.97
C ALA A 446 26.39 -2.02 16.52
N ASN A 447 25.39 -1.25 16.09
CA ASN A 447 25.14 0.11 16.61
C ASN A 447 24.64 0.13 18.06
N SER A 448 24.07 -0.96 18.56
CA SER A 448 23.62 -1.10 19.95
C SER A 448 24.72 -1.68 20.84
N PHE A 449 25.30 -2.81 20.41
CA PHE A 449 26.32 -3.55 21.13
C PHE A 449 27.62 -2.74 21.33
N ILE A 450 28.15 -2.06 20.30
CA ILE A 450 29.46 -1.38 20.40
C ILE A 450 29.44 -0.25 21.44
N PRO A 451 28.47 0.69 21.44
CA PRO A 451 28.38 1.70 22.50
C PRO A 451 28.17 1.09 23.89
N LYS A 452 27.41 0.00 23.99
CA LYS A 452 27.20 -0.73 25.25
C LYS A 452 28.49 -1.33 25.78
N PHE A 453 29.26 -1.99 24.90
CA PHE A 453 30.58 -2.52 25.21
C PHE A 453 31.53 -1.42 25.69
N ILE A 454 31.62 -0.29 24.99
CA ILE A 454 32.43 0.87 25.41
C ILE A 454 31.98 1.40 26.79
N THR A 455 30.67 1.42 27.06
CA THR A 455 30.14 1.83 28.37
C THR A 455 30.57 0.88 29.48
N HIS A 456 30.60 -0.44 29.22
CA HIS A 456 31.13 -1.43 30.17
C HIS A 456 32.65 -1.33 30.31
N LEU A 457 33.36 -0.98 29.24
CA LEU A 457 34.80 -0.75 29.26
C LEU A 457 35.18 0.36 30.24
N PHE A 458 34.45 1.50 30.23
CA PHE A 458 34.66 2.58 31.20
C PHE A 458 34.36 2.19 32.65
N LYS A 459 33.63 1.11 32.90
CA LYS A 459 33.38 0.58 34.25
C LYS A 459 34.51 -0.31 34.77
N CYS A 460 35.40 -0.77 33.88
CA CYS A 460 36.57 -1.54 34.26
C CYS A 460 37.59 -0.57 34.87
N LYS A 461 37.56 -0.40 36.20
CA LYS A 461 38.50 0.48 36.90
C LYS A 461 38.77 -0.01 38.33
N PRO A 462 40.02 0.04 38.82
CA PRO A 462 41.25 0.41 38.10
C PRO A 462 41.79 -0.73 37.20
N ILE A 463 42.63 -0.39 36.21
CA ILE A 463 43.25 -1.32 35.25
C ILE A 463 44.79 -1.20 35.32
N SER A 464 45.51 -2.32 35.40
CA SER A 464 46.98 -2.37 35.30
C SER A 464 47.45 -2.29 33.83
N MET A 465 48.76 -2.12 33.57
CA MET A 465 49.27 -2.18 32.18
C MET A 465 48.96 -3.53 31.52
N VAL A 466 49.22 -4.64 32.23
CA VAL A 466 48.96 -6.00 31.74
C VAL A 466 47.46 -6.25 31.54
N GLY A 467 46.61 -5.77 32.46
CA GLY A 467 45.15 -5.86 32.31
C GLY A 467 44.63 -5.07 31.10
N ALA A 468 45.24 -3.93 30.80
CA ALA A 468 44.89 -3.13 29.62
C ALA A 468 45.36 -3.78 28.31
N GLU A 469 46.51 -4.46 28.31
CA GLU A 469 46.97 -5.31 27.20
C GLU A 469 45.99 -6.45 26.91
N GLN A 470 45.54 -7.16 27.95
CA GLN A 470 44.55 -8.23 27.81
C GLN A 470 43.21 -7.70 27.25
N LEU A 471 42.69 -6.59 27.78
CA LEU A 471 41.47 -5.95 27.28
C LEU A 471 41.61 -5.49 25.81
N LEU A 472 42.81 -5.13 25.38
CA LEU A 472 43.06 -4.74 23.99
C LEU A 472 42.98 -5.94 23.04
N LEU A 473 43.53 -7.10 23.44
CA LEU A 473 43.38 -8.37 22.72
C LEU A 473 41.92 -8.82 22.67
N ASP A 474 41.20 -8.71 23.78
CA ASP A 474 39.78 -9.03 23.88
C ASP A 474 38.94 -8.15 22.94
N THR A 475 39.24 -6.84 22.92
CA THR A 475 38.58 -5.87 22.03
C THR A 475 38.83 -6.21 20.55
N HIS A 476 40.06 -6.59 20.20
CA HIS A 476 40.40 -7.01 18.84
C HIS A 476 39.65 -8.30 18.46
N SER A 477 39.55 -9.27 19.38
CA SER A 477 38.82 -10.52 19.16
C SER A 477 37.33 -10.27 18.91
N LEU A 478 36.69 -9.42 19.72
CA LEU A 478 35.30 -8.99 19.49
C LEU A 478 35.14 -8.24 18.16
N LYS A 479 36.10 -7.41 17.77
CA LYS A 479 36.08 -6.70 16.48
C LYS A 479 36.10 -7.68 15.31
N MET A 480 36.94 -8.71 15.37
CA MET A 480 37.00 -9.73 14.31
C MET A 480 35.69 -10.50 14.19
N VAL A 481 35.08 -10.91 15.31
CA VAL A 481 33.79 -11.61 15.28
C VAL A 481 32.65 -10.72 14.80
N LEU A 482 32.63 -9.44 15.18
CA LEU A 482 31.66 -8.47 14.65
C LEU A 482 31.86 -8.26 13.14
N LEU A 483 33.10 -8.19 12.63
CA LEU A 483 33.34 -8.08 11.20
C LEU A 483 32.84 -9.29 10.42
N ASP A 484 32.93 -10.48 11.03
CA ASP A 484 32.44 -11.73 10.45
C ASP A 484 30.94 -11.95 10.66
N LEU A 485 30.27 -11.19 11.54
CA LEU A 485 28.86 -11.36 11.94
C LEU A 485 27.90 -11.66 10.77
N PRO A 486 27.93 -10.92 9.63
CA PRO A 486 27.01 -11.18 8.52
C PRO A 486 27.27 -12.51 7.77
N SER A 487 28.39 -13.17 8.07
CA SER A 487 28.89 -14.37 7.42
C SER A 487 28.91 -15.59 8.35
N ILE A 488 28.72 -15.40 9.66
CA ILE A 488 28.82 -16.48 10.66
C ILE A 488 27.86 -17.62 10.33
N GLY A 489 28.41 -18.81 10.09
CA GLY A 489 27.69 -20.04 9.75
C GLY A 489 27.28 -20.16 8.28
N SER A 490 27.69 -19.23 7.40
CA SER A 490 27.24 -19.19 6.01
C SER A 490 27.99 -20.23 5.21
N GLN A 491 27.29 -21.07 4.45
CA GLN A 491 27.93 -22.04 3.55
C GLN A 491 28.67 -21.36 2.38
N VAL A 492 28.29 -20.12 2.04
CA VAL A 492 28.96 -19.30 1.02
C VAL A 492 29.70 -18.16 1.71
N VAL A 493 31.03 -18.13 1.59
CA VAL A 493 31.86 -17.04 2.10
C VAL A 493 31.57 -15.78 1.29
N ARG A 494 30.79 -14.86 1.86
CA ARG A 494 30.47 -13.56 1.27
C ARG A 494 31.07 -12.45 2.12
N LYS A 495 31.66 -11.45 1.49
CA LYS A 495 32.17 -10.28 2.21
C LYS A 495 31.01 -9.46 2.80
N ALA A 496 31.19 -8.99 4.03
CA ALA A 496 30.25 -8.11 4.69
C ALA A 496 30.07 -6.78 3.90
N PRO A 497 28.86 -6.17 3.91
CA PRO A 497 28.61 -4.90 3.25
C PRO A 497 29.56 -3.80 3.75
N ALA A 498 30.09 -2.97 2.84
CA ALA A 498 31.06 -1.93 3.20
C ALA A 498 30.52 -0.92 4.24
N SER A 499 29.23 -0.60 4.18
CA SER A 499 28.55 0.25 5.16
C SER A 499 28.58 -0.34 6.57
N TYR A 500 28.37 -1.65 6.69
CA TYR A 500 28.45 -2.39 7.94
C TYR A 500 29.89 -2.43 8.49
N THR A 501 30.84 -2.83 7.65
CA THR A 501 32.27 -2.89 7.99
C THR A 501 32.76 -1.54 8.52
N LYS A 502 32.35 -0.43 7.90
CA LYS A 502 32.72 0.92 8.33
C LYS A 502 32.23 1.25 9.75
N ILE A 503 31.02 0.81 10.13
CA ILE A 503 30.46 1.01 11.47
C ILE A 503 31.30 0.24 12.50
N VAL A 504 31.54 -1.05 12.25
CA VAL A 504 32.30 -1.91 13.17
C VAL A 504 33.73 -1.41 13.33
N VAL A 505 34.42 -1.12 12.23
CA VAL A 505 35.80 -0.61 12.26
C VAL A 505 35.85 0.70 13.03
N LYS A 506 34.99 1.68 12.73
CA LYS A 506 34.99 2.98 13.42
C LYS A 506 34.74 2.82 14.92
N GLY A 507 33.71 2.07 15.30
CA GLY A 507 33.31 1.89 16.69
C GLY A 507 34.35 1.11 17.52
N MET A 508 34.82 -0.02 17.00
CA MET A 508 35.80 -0.85 17.71
C MET A 508 37.20 -0.21 17.73
N THR A 509 37.60 0.52 16.69
CA THR A 509 38.86 1.29 16.71
C THR A 509 38.83 2.34 17.82
N ARG A 510 37.69 2.97 18.09
CA ARG A 510 37.57 3.87 19.23
C ARG A 510 37.82 3.14 20.56
N ALA A 511 37.27 1.95 20.75
CA ALA A 511 37.53 1.13 21.94
C ALA A 511 39.01 0.75 22.07
N GLU A 512 39.66 0.37 20.96
CA GLU A 512 41.12 0.10 20.92
C GLU A 512 41.93 1.36 21.30
N MET A 513 41.56 2.54 20.80
CA MET A 513 42.25 3.79 21.13
C MET A 513 42.08 4.19 22.61
N ILE A 514 40.91 3.97 23.21
CA ILE A 514 40.69 4.18 24.65
C ILE A 514 41.70 3.36 25.46
N LEU A 515 41.83 2.06 25.15
CA LEU A 515 42.75 1.17 25.85
C LEU A 515 44.22 1.52 25.61
N LYS A 516 44.59 1.91 24.39
CA LYS A 516 45.96 2.39 24.10
C LYS A 516 46.34 3.63 24.91
N VAL A 517 45.40 4.55 25.14
CA VAL A 517 45.63 5.70 26.02
C VAL A 517 45.76 5.24 27.48
N VAL A 518 44.90 4.33 27.95
CA VAL A 518 45.00 3.79 29.32
C VAL A 518 46.34 3.07 29.56
N MET A 519 46.89 2.40 28.54
CA MET A 519 48.21 1.76 28.59
C MET A 519 49.37 2.75 28.59
N ALA A 520 49.23 3.91 27.93
CA ALA A 520 50.33 4.86 27.76
C ALA A 520 50.86 5.35 29.12
N PRO A 521 52.19 5.58 29.26
CA PRO A 521 52.77 6.20 30.45
C PRO A 521 52.10 7.55 30.74
N HIS A 522 51.77 7.82 32.00
CA HIS A 522 51.13 9.07 32.41
C HIS A 522 52.12 10.15 32.86
N GLU A 523 53.39 9.79 33.00
CA GLU A 523 54.49 10.73 33.27
C GLU A 523 55.41 10.82 32.04
N PRO A 524 55.72 12.01 31.51
CA PRO A 524 55.24 13.35 31.94
C PRO A 524 53.77 13.63 31.56
N SER A 525 53.01 14.24 32.48
CA SER A 525 51.57 14.55 32.32
C SER A 525 51.20 15.29 31.02
N VAL A 526 52.07 16.18 30.54
CA VAL A 526 51.86 16.96 29.29
C VAL A 526 51.81 16.04 28.06
N VAL A 527 52.72 15.06 27.98
CA VAL A 527 52.81 14.12 26.86
C VAL A 527 51.60 13.19 26.84
N PHE A 528 51.09 12.81 28.01
CA PHE A 528 49.89 11.99 28.13
C PHE A 528 48.65 12.70 27.60
N VAL A 529 48.45 13.97 27.97
CA VAL A 529 47.35 14.82 27.48
C VAL A 529 47.42 14.99 25.95
N ASP A 530 48.60 15.26 25.41
CA ASP A 530 48.80 15.40 23.96
C ASP A 530 48.52 14.08 23.20
N ASN A 531 48.93 12.94 23.78
CA ASN A 531 48.63 11.62 23.22
C ASN A 531 47.12 11.30 23.24
N TYR A 532 46.40 11.68 24.29
CA TYR A 532 44.94 11.54 24.35
C TYR A 532 44.26 12.33 23.23
N ILE A 533 44.59 13.62 23.08
CA ILE A 533 44.03 14.51 22.05
C ILE A 533 44.27 13.93 20.65
N LYS A 534 45.48 13.44 20.40
CA LYS A 534 45.87 12.86 19.11
C LYS A 534 45.12 11.56 18.78
N LEU A 535 44.88 10.69 19.77
CA LEU A 535 44.33 9.35 19.54
C LEU A 535 42.81 9.28 19.52
N LEU A 536 42.11 10.06 20.38
CA LEU A 536 40.65 9.98 20.49
C LEU A 536 39.92 11.09 19.74
N THR A 537 40.57 12.21 19.43
CA THR A 537 40.09 13.32 18.56
C THR A 537 38.74 13.96 18.93
N ASP A 538 38.02 13.41 19.91
CA ASP A 538 36.68 13.81 20.33
C ASP A 538 36.71 14.91 21.39
N CYS A 539 37.89 15.27 21.90
CA CYS A 539 38.16 16.39 22.81
C CYS A 539 37.16 16.52 23.98
N ASN A 540 36.58 15.39 24.42
CA ASN A 540 35.55 15.38 25.45
C ASN A 540 36.17 15.23 26.84
N THR A 541 35.92 16.20 27.71
CA THR A 541 36.39 16.22 29.11
C THR A 541 35.84 15.04 29.94
N GLU A 542 34.60 14.62 29.71
CA GLU A 542 34.01 13.48 30.43
C GLU A 542 34.65 12.15 30.04
N THR A 543 34.96 11.97 28.75
CA THR A 543 35.70 10.79 28.27
C THR A 543 37.10 10.76 28.87
N PHE A 544 37.78 11.91 28.91
CA PHE A 544 39.10 12.02 29.50
C PHE A 544 39.09 11.68 30.99
N GLN A 545 38.13 12.22 31.75
CA GLN A 545 37.94 11.86 33.16
C GLN A 545 37.75 10.36 33.36
N LYS A 546 36.92 9.69 32.54
CA LYS A 546 36.71 8.24 32.62
C LYS A 546 38.00 7.45 32.35
N ILE A 547 38.87 7.93 31.45
CA ILE A 547 40.16 7.29 31.16
C ILE A 547 41.13 7.43 32.34
N LEU A 548 41.18 8.61 32.97
CA LEU A 548 41.99 8.83 34.18
C LEU A 548 41.52 7.93 35.35
N ASP A 549 40.21 7.77 35.49
CA ASP A 549 39.59 6.84 36.43
C ASP A 549 39.97 5.38 36.14
N MET A 550 39.92 4.95 34.86
CA MET A 550 40.34 3.61 34.45
C MET A 550 41.79 3.33 34.80
N LYS A 551 42.68 4.32 34.64
CA LYS A 551 44.09 4.22 34.99
C LYS A 551 44.34 4.17 36.51
N GLY A 552 43.37 4.57 37.33
CA GLY A 552 43.47 4.53 38.79
C GLY A 552 44.32 5.65 39.41
N LEU A 553 44.48 6.78 38.72
CA LEU A 553 45.29 7.91 39.20
C LEU A 553 44.68 8.58 40.44
N LYS A 554 45.53 9.21 41.27
CA LYS A 554 45.06 9.94 42.46
C LYS A 554 44.30 11.19 42.06
N ARG A 555 43.32 11.61 42.86
CA ARG A 555 42.51 12.82 42.57
C ARG A 555 43.35 14.08 42.31
N SER A 556 44.47 14.25 43.01
CA SER A 556 45.39 15.38 42.81
C SER A 556 46.02 15.36 41.41
N GLU A 557 46.46 14.19 40.93
CA GLU A 557 47.05 14.00 39.60
C GLU A 557 46.00 14.17 38.51
N GLN A 558 44.79 13.64 38.74
CA GLN A 558 43.67 13.82 37.82
C GLN A 558 43.31 15.30 37.64
N SER A 559 43.20 16.06 38.73
CA SER A 559 42.92 17.50 38.68
C SER A 559 43.95 18.27 37.86
N CYS A 560 45.24 17.96 38.03
CA CYS A 560 46.33 18.57 37.26
C CYS A 560 46.23 18.25 35.76
N MET A 561 46.01 16.97 35.41
CA MET A 561 45.87 16.56 34.00
C MET A 561 44.62 17.13 33.33
N LEU A 562 43.51 17.26 34.06
CA LEU A 562 42.29 17.90 33.55
C LEU A 562 42.50 19.39 33.27
N GLU A 563 43.26 20.08 34.12
CA GLU A 563 43.61 21.48 33.91
C GLU A 563 44.51 21.65 32.68
N LEU A 564 45.55 20.82 32.54
CA LEU A 564 46.39 20.79 31.35
C LEU A 564 45.59 20.49 30.07
N PHE A 565 44.64 19.55 30.15
CA PHE A 565 43.75 19.25 29.03
C PHE A 565 42.87 20.46 28.67
N ARG A 566 42.29 21.15 29.65
CA ARG A 566 41.51 22.38 29.42
C ARG A 566 42.34 23.50 28.80
N GLN A 567 43.61 23.65 29.19
CA GLN A 567 44.52 24.63 28.60
C GLN A 567 44.90 24.31 27.15
N ARG A 568 44.85 23.03 26.75
CA ARG A 568 45.12 22.57 25.36
C ARG A 568 43.88 22.56 24.47
N LEU A 569 42.68 22.69 25.04
CA LEU A 569 41.45 22.91 24.28
C LEU A 569 41.42 24.36 23.75
N PRO A 570 40.87 24.61 22.54
CA PRO A 570 40.68 25.97 22.05
C PRO A 570 39.82 26.77 23.04
N THR A 571 40.30 27.94 23.48
CA THR A 571 39.54 28.84 24.34
C THR A 571 38.26 29.31 23.61
N PRO A 572 37.07 29.18 24.21
CA PRO A 572 35.93 29.96 23.74
C PRO A 572 36.23 31.46 23.96
N PRO A 573 35.78 32.37 23.08
CA PRO A 573 36.13 33.79 23.18
C PRO A 573 35.58 34.37 24.49
N SER A 574 36.49 34.77 25.37
CA SER A 574 36.20 35.45 26.63
C SER A 574 36.08 36.96 26.40
N GLY A 575 34.88 37.51 26.55
CA GLY A 575 34.64 38.96 26.73
C GLY A 575 34.46 39.29 28.22
N PRO A 576 34.86 40.49 28.69
CA PRO A 576 34.75 40.87 30.09
C PRO A 576 33.33 41.32 30.45
N GLU A 577 32.98 41.16 31.72
CA GLU A 577 31.68 41.49 32.32
C GLU A 577 31.34 42.98 32.26
N GLY A 578 30.06 43.29 32.09
CA GLY A 578 29.50 44.64 32.26
C GLY A 578 28.06 44.77 31.75
N SER A 579 27.10 44.49 32.64
CA SER A 579 25.71 44.98 32.71
C SER A 579 24.93 45.45 31.45
N SER A 580 23.67 45.01 31.43
CA SER A 580 22.46 45.60 30.81
C SER A 580 22.08 45.30 29.35
N SER A 581 20.78 44.97 29.23
CA SER A 581 19.87 45.05 28.06
C SER A 581 19.94 43.98 26.96
N LEU A 582 18.85 43.20 26.92
CA LEU A 582 18.27 42.51 25.77
C LEU A 582 18.56 43.21 24.42
N SER A 583 19.19 42.52 23.48
CA SER A 583 18.95 42.71 22.04
C SER A 583 19.47 41.52 21.23
N LEU A 584 18.55 40.94 20.44
CA LEU A 584 18.82 40.02 19.33
C LEU A 584 19.66 40.74 18.26
N LEU A 585 20.78 40.18 17.79
CA LEU A 585 21.43 40.63 16.55
C LEU A 585 22.18 39.51 15.79
N ALA A 586 21.61 39.23 14.62
CA ALA A 586 22.10 38.82 13.30
C ALA A 586 23.45 38.07 13.08
N PRO A 587 23.49 37.11 12.13
CA PRO A 587 24.73 36.50 11.62
C PRO A 587 25.50 37.45 10.67
N THR A 588 26.81 37.28 10.61
CA THR A 588 27.76 38.12 9.86
C THR A 588 27.75 37.90 8.33
N PRO A 589 28.14 38.92 7.52
CA PRO A 589 27.91 38.96 6.06
C PRO A 589 28.74 37.97 5.22
N GLU A 590 29.77 37.33 5.79
CA GLU A 590 30.65 36.44 5.04
C GLU A 590 30.08 35.03 4.85
N GLN A 591 29.24 34.55 5.78
CA GLN A 591 28.63 33.22 5.68
C GLN A 591 27.50 33.15 4.65
N GLU A 592 26.80 34.26 4.39
CA GLU A 592 25.70 34.35 3.43
C GLU A 592 26.19 34.28 1.98
N SER A 593 27.32 34.94 1.67
CA SER A 593 27.95 34.91 0.34
C SER A 593 28.35 33.49 -0.11
N SER A 594 28.74 32.63 0.85
CA SER A 594 29.15 31.25 0.59
C SER A 594 27.98 30.30 0.32
N ARG A 595 26.81 30.59 0.92
CA ARG A 595 25.59 29.78 0.77
C ARG A 595 24.87 30.12 -0.53
N ILE A 596 24.82 31.40 -0.90
CA ILE A 596 24.22 31.87 -2.15
C ILE A 596 25.02 31.37 -3.37
N ARG A 597 26.37 31.43 -3.33
CA ARG A 597 27.23 30.86 -4.39
C ARG A 597 27.11 29.34 -4.54
N LYS A 598 26.79 28.61 -3.46
CA LYS A 598 26.52 27.15 -3.53
C LYS A 598 25.16 26.84 -4.11
N LEU A 599 24.16 27.70 -3.88
CA LEU A 599 22.81 27.57 -4.45
C LEU A 599 22.81 27.85 -5.96
N GLU A 600 23.50 28.89 -6.42
CA GLU A 600 23.62 29.22 -7.86
C GLU A 600 24.34 28.13 -8.66
N LYS A 601 25.35 27.47 -8.07
CA LYS A 601 26.04 26.33 -8.70
C LYS A 601 25.17 25.07 -8.79
N LEU A 602 24.17 24.92 -7.92
CA LEU A 602 23.22 23.80 -7.96
C LEU A 602 22.10 24.05 -8.98
N ILE A 603 21.66 25.30 -9.15
CA ILE A 603 20.65 25.68 -10.14
C ILE A 603 21.21 25.61 -11.57
N LYS A 604 22.46 26.03 -11.79
CA LYS A 604 23.15 25.90 -13.10
C LYS A 604 23.52 24.46 -13.51
N LYS A 605 23.30 23.47 -12.64
CA LYS A 605 23.57 22.05 -12.93
C LYS A 605 22.31 21.22 -13.19
N ARG A 606 21.13 21.84 -13.13
CA ARG A 606 19.82 21.21 -13.41
C ARG A 606 19.02 21.91 -14.51
N LEU A 607 19.59 22.93 -15.14
CA LEU A 607 19.31 23.36 -16.51
C LEU A 607 20.50 22.89 -17.37
#